data_AF-A0A7V3BQJ6-F1
#
_entry.id   AF-A0A7V3BQJ6-F1
#
_cell.length_a   1.000
_cell.length_b   1.000
_cell.length_c   1.000
_cell.angle_alpha   90.00
_cell.angle_beta   90.00
_cell.angle_gamma   90.00
#
_symmetry.space_group_name_H-M   'P 1'
#
loop_
_entity.id
_entity.type
_entity.pdbx_description
1 polymer ?
#
loop_
_entity_poly.entity_id
_entity_poly.type
_entity_poly.pdbx_seq_one_letter_code
_entity_poly.pdbx_strand_id
1 'polypeptide(L)'
;MVTLRETLQKAEFSELQDGRGKLLIFTEHRDSMEYLSRHLASWGFHTRNIHGGMNPHDRKHAQEVFRTEAQVCVATEAAGEGINLQFCHLMINYDLPWNSRPTGAAVGSHPPHRAGAGGVRLQLRRRAFFRGQARH
;
A
#
# COMPACT_ATOMS: atom_id res chain seq x y z
N MET A 1 1.96 -8.62 -11.54
CA MET A 1 0.59 -8.84 -10.99
C MET A 1 0.42 -10.14 -10.23
N VAL A 2 0.92 -11.28 -10.73
CA VAL A 2 0.85 -12.59 -10.03
C VAL A 2 1.30 -12.48 -8.57
N THR A 3 2.45 -11.83 -8.31
CA THR A 3 2.99 -11.68 -6.95
C THR A 3 2.13 -10.85 -6.00
N LEU A 4 1.43 -9.81 -6.49
CA LEU A 4 0.54 -9.02 -5.64
C LEU A 4 -0.67 -9.88 -5.24
N ARG A 5 -1.27 -10.57 -6.21
CA ARG A 5 -2.39 -11.47 -5.96
C ARG A 5 -2.03 -12.57 -4.97
N GLU A 6 -0.90 -13.24 -5.17
CA GLU A 6 -0.39 -14.27 -4.25
C GLU A 6 -0.13 -13.69 -2.85
N THR A 7 0.36 -12.45 -2.76
CA THR A 7 0.60 -11.79 -1.48
C THR A 7 -0.70 -11.52 -0.75
N LEU A 8 -1.73 -11.02 -1.43
CA LEU A 8 -3.06 -10.77 -0.86
C LEU A 8 -3.82 -12.04 -0.45
N GLN A 9 -3.43 -13.20 -0.98
CA GLN A 9 -3.99 -14.50 -0.60
C GLN A 9 -3.37 -15.10 0.67
N LYS A 10 -2.31 -14.50 1.22
CA LYS A 10 -1.65 -15.01 2.43
C LYS A 10 -2.51 -14.75 3.66
N ALA A 11 -2.34 -15.62 4.67
CA ALA A 11 -3.03 -15.52 5.95
C ALA A 11 -2.84 -14.15 6.65
N GLU A 12 -1.77 -13.43 6.33
CA GLU A 12 -1.49 -12.07 6.82
C GLU A 12 -2.50 -11.02 6.34
N PHE A 13 -3.23 -11.30 5.27
CA PHE A 13 -4.23 -10.43 4.64
C PHE A 13 -5.66 -10.94 4.83
N SER A 14 -5.87 -11.98 5.66
CA SER A 14 -7.20 -12.50 5.98
C SER A 14 -8.13 -11.41 6.51
N GLU A 15 -7.58 -10.45 7.26
CA GLU A 15 -8.33 -9.31 7.78
C GLU A 15 -8.95 -8.45 6.67
N LEU A 16 -8.33 -8.35 5.48
CA LEU A 16 -8.91 -7.64 4.34
C LEU A 16 -10.13 -8.36 3.78
N GLN A 17 -10.08 -9.69 3.72
CA GLN A 17 -11.18 -10.53 3.25
C GLN A 17 -12.38 -10.46 4.22
N ASP A 18 -12.10 -10.38 5.52
CA ASP A 18 -13.10 -10.21 6.57
C ASP A 18 -13.66 -8.78 6.65
N GLY A 19 -13.21 -7.86 5.79
CA GLY A 19 -13.63 -6.45 5.78
C GLY A 19 -13.12 -5.61 6.96
N ARG A 20 -12.38 -6.22 7.89
CA ARG A 20 -11.84 -5.57 9.10
C ARG A 20 -10.51 -4.85 8.84
N GLY A 21 -9.78 -5.32 7.83
CA GLY A 21 -8.49 -4.82 7.43
C GLY A 21 -8.60 -3.60 6.50
N LYS A 22 -7.59 -2.73 6.56
CA LYS A 22 -7.42 -1.61 5.64
C LYS A 22 -5.99 -1.66 5.11
N LEU A 23 -5.86 -1.77 3.78
CA LEU A 23 -4.57 -1.87 3.10
C LEU A 23 -4.24 -0.56 2.41
N LEU A 24 -3.04 -0.06 2.66
CA LEU A 24 -2.46 1.04 1.93
C LEU A 24 -1.37 0.53 1.00
N ILE A 25 -1.42 0.88 -0.28
CA ILE A 25 -0.37 0.57 -1.24
C ILE A 25 0.24 1.89 -1.72
N PHE A 26 1.53 2.07 -1.47
CA PHE A 26 2.29 3.19 -2.01
C PHE A 26 2.94 2.83 -3.33
N THR A 27 2.96 3.79 -4.22
CA THR A 27 3.61 3.71 -5.52
C THR A 27 4.27 5.04 -5.86
N GLU A 28 5.35 5.02 -6.62
CA GLU A 28 6.00 6.24 -7.10
C GLU A 28 5.18 6.89 -8.23
N HIS A 29 4.62 6.06 -9.11
CA HIS A 29 4.05 6.51 -10.38
C HIS A 29 2.51 6.47 -10.38
N ARG A 30 1.88 7.49 -10.98
CA ARG A 30 0.43 7.53 -11.18
C ARG A 30 -0.07 6.41 -12.09
N ASP A 31 0.71 6.03 -13.10
CA ASP A 31 0.35 4.94 -14.01
C ASP A 31 0.29 3.59 -13.26
N SER A 32 1.25 3.35 -12.37
CA SER A 32 1.24 2.20 -11.45
C SER A 32 0.03 2.24 -10.52
N MET A 33 -0.33 3.41 -9.97
CA MET A 33 -1.54 3.58 -9.16
C MET A 33 -2.80 3.17 -9.91
N GLU A 34 -3.02 3.73 -11.10
CA GLU A 34 -4.19 3.42 -11.94
C GLU A 34 -4.20 1.96 -12.40
N TYR A 35 -3.03 1.39 -12.68
CA TYR A 35 -2.89 -0.02 -12.99
C TYR A 35 -3.29 -0.92 -11.81
N LEU A 36 -2.79 -0.63 -10.60
CA LEU A 36 -3.07 -1.38 -9.39
C LEU A 36 -4.56 -1.32 -9.03
N SER A 37 -5.16 -0.13 -9.04
CA SER A 37 -6.56 0.06 -8.67
C SER A 37 -7.50 -0.70 -9.60
N ARG A 38 -7.23 -0.70 -10.92
CA ARG A 38 -8.00 -1.51 -11.88
C ARG A 38 -7.92 -3.01 -11.59
N HIS A 39 -6.76 -3.52 -11.22
CA HIS A 39 -6.59 -4.95 -10.91
C HIS A 39 -7.24 -5.32 -9.57
N LEU A 40 -7.09 -4.48 -8.55
CA LEU A 40 -7.71 -4.70 -7.25
C LEU A 40 -9.24 -4.68 -7.36
N ALA A 41 -9.78 -3.74 -8.13
CA ALA A 41 -11.21 -3.69 -8.42
C ALA A 41 -11.69 -4.94 -9.17
N SER A 42 -10.94 -5.44 -10.16
CA SER A 42 -11.29 -6.68 -10.87
C SER A 42 -11.20 -7.93 -9.98
N TRP A 43 -10.48 -7.86 -8.86
CA TRP A 43 -10.45 -8.90 -7.83
C TRP A 43 -11.54 -8.73 -6.76
N GLY A 44 -12.41 -7.74 -6.90
CA GLY A 44 -13.55 -7.51 -6.00
C GLY A 44 -13.26 -6.60 -4.81
N PHE A 45 -12.10 -5.93 -4.76
CA PHE A 45 -11.81 -4.99 -3.69
C PHE A 45 -12.38 -3.60 -3.99
N HIS A 46 -13.00 -2.98 -3.00
CA HIS A 46 -13.31 -1.55 -3.06
C HIS A 46 -12.03 -0.74 -2.86
N THR A 47 -11.65 0.03 -3.90
CA THR A 47 -10.38 0.76 -3.94
C THR A 47 -10.58 2.27 -3.98
N ARG A 48 -9.69 3.03 -3.34
CA ARG A 48 -9.61 4.48 -3.49
C ARG A 48 -8.19 4.94 -3.85
N ASN A 49 -8.09 5.98 -4.68
CA ASN A 49 -6.80 6.55 -5.10
C ASN A 49 -6.56 7.88 -4.39
N ILE A 50 -5.33 8.12 -3.97
CA ILE A 50 -4.90 9.41 -3.40
C ILE A 50 -3.56 9.83 -4.01
N HIS A 51 -3.51 10.98 -4.67
CA HIS A 51 -2.28 11.49 -5.29
C HIS A 51 -2.02 12.95 -4.93
N GLY A 52 -0.76 13.39 -5.05
CA GLY A 52 -0.33 14.74 -4.62
C GLY A 52 -0.99 15.91 -5.37
N GLY A 53 -1.61 15.64 -6.51
CA GLY A 53 -2.35 16.63 -7.31
C GLY A 53 -3.78 16.91 -6.83
N MET A 54 -4.28 16.18 -5.84
CA MET A 54 -5.62 16.43 -5.28
C MET A 54 -5.61 17.69 -4.43
N ASN A 55 -6.63 18.54 -4.56
CA ASN A 55 -6.80 19.64 -3.62
C ASN A 55 -7.09 19.10 -2.19
N PRO A 56 -6.96 19.93 -1.14
CA PRO A 56 -7.16 19.48 0.23
C PRO A 56 -8.54 18.88 0.52
N HIS A 57 -9.59 19.43 -0.11
CA HIS A 57 -10.96 18.97 0.08
C HIS A 57 -11.18 17.57 -0.50
N ASP A 58 -10.78 17.34 -1.75
CA ASP A 58 -10.92 16.05 -2.43
C ASP A 58 -10.08 14.97 -1.76
N ARG A 59 -8.89 15.36 -1.29
CA ARG A 59 -8.00 14.46 -0.53
C ARG A 59 -8.65 14.02 0.78
N LYS A 60 -9.23 14.96 1.55
CA LYS A 60 -9.94 14.65 2.79
C LYS A 60 -11.15 13.77 2.52
N HIS A 61 -11.91 14.05 1.46
CA HIS A 61 -13.03 13.21 1.06
C HIS A 61 -12.59 11.79 0.69
N ALA A 62 -11.52 11.64 -0.10
CA ALA A 62 -10.98 10.32 -0.44
C ALA A 62 -10.46 9.54 0.78
N GLN A 63 -9.90 10.22 1.78
CA GLN A 63 -9.52 9.61 3.05
C GLN A 63 -10.73 9.09 3.82
N GLU A 64 -11.81 9.88 3.87
CA GLU A 64 -13.05 9.48 4.54
C GLU A 64 -13.65 8.24 3.86
N VAL A 65 -13.77 8.26 2.54
CA VAL A 65 -14.24 7.10 1.76
C VAL A 65 -13.36 5.87 1.99
N PHE A 66 -12.04 6.02 2.05
CA PHE A 66 -11.16 4.90 2.38
C PHE A 66 -11.40 4.38 3.80
N ARG A 67 -11.66 5.28 4.76
CA ARG A 67 -11.93 4.91 6.14
C ARG A 67 -13.23 4.11 6.27
N THR A 68 -14.30 4.53 5.60
CA THR A 68 -15.64 3.97 5.78
C THR A 68 -15.98 2.87 4.79
N GLU A 69 -15.61 3.02 3.51
CA GLU A 69 -16.14 2.21 2.41
C GLU A 69 -15.07 1.35 1.73
N ALA A 70 -13.89 1.91 1.45
CA ALA A 70 -12.86 1.21 0.67
C ALA A 70 -11.99 0.28 1.53
N GLN A 71 -11.67 -0.92 1.04
CA GLN A 71 -10.75 -1.84 1.71
C GLN A 71 -9.29 -1.51 1.41
N VAL A 72 -9.03 -0.97 0.22
CA VAL A 72 -7.68 -0.69 -0.27
C VAL A 72 -7.56 0.77 -0.70
N CYS A 73 -6.50 1.43 -0.27
CA CYS A 73 -6.09 2.73 -0.81
C CYS A 73 -4.79 2.57 -1.58
N VAL A 74 -4.73 3.09 -2.80
CA VAL A 74 -3.49 3.19 -3.57
C VAL A 74 -3.08 4.65 -3.63
N ALA A 75 -1.88 4.98 -3.16
CA ALA A 75 -1.43 6.35 -3.04
C ALA A 75 -0.05 6.57 -3.65
N THR A 76 0.19 7.75 -4.21
CA THR A 76 1.56 8.13 -4.59
C THR A 76 2.38 8.47 -3.34
N GLU A 77 3.69 8.20 -3.29
CA GLU A 77 4.52 8.55 -2.13
C GLU A 77 4.41 10.03 -1.73
N ALA A 78 4.43 10.94 -2.71
CA ALA A 78 4.23 12.38 -2.51
C ALA A 78 2.85 12.74 -1.92
N ALA A 79 1.89 11.83 -1.96
CA ALA A 79 0.58 12.02 -1.32
C ALA A 79 0.57 11.52 0.13
N GLY A 80 1.51 10.67 0.54
CA GLY A 80 1.61 10.18 1.92
C GLY A 80 2.00 11.28 2.91
N GLU A 81 2.73 12.31 2.44
CA GLU A 81 3.13 13.45 3.25
C GLU A 81 1.90 14.22 3.76
N GLY A 82 1.75 14.30 5.08
CA GLY A 82 0.65 15.01 5.74
C GLY A 82 -0.69 14.26 5.80
N ILE A 83 -0.79 13.00 5.37
CA ILE A 83 -2.01 12.21 5.52
C ILE A 83 -1.93 11.29 6.75
N ASN A 84 -2.92 11.40 7.63
CA ASN A 84 -3.08 10.48 8.75
C ASN A 84 -3.75 9.17 8.31
N LEU A 85 -2.94 8.21 7.86
CA LEU A 85 -3.38 6.87 7.46
C LEU A 85 -3.16 5.83 8.59
N GLN A 86 -3.02 6.26 9.84
CA GLN A 86 -2.73 5.37 10.98
C GLN A 86 -3.85 4.35 11.29
N PHE A 87 -5.02 4.50 10.68
CA PHE A 87 -6.10 3.51 10.72
C PHE A 87 -5.84 2.29 9.81
N CYS A 88 -4.80 2.33 8.98
CA CYS A 88 -4.42 1.19 8.16
C CYS A 88 -3.81 0.07 9.00
N HIS A 89 -4.13 -1.17 8.63
CA HIS A 89 -3.61 -2.37 9.27
C HIS A 89 -2.33 -2.83 8.60
N LEU A 90 -2.30 -2.71 7.26
CA LEU A 90 -1.26 -3.20 6.38
C LEU A 90 -0.84 -2.09 5.42
N MET A 91 0.45 -2.04 5.11
CA MET A 91 1.01 -1.17 4.10
C MET A 91 1.96 -1.94 3.18
N ILE A 92 1.88 -1.67 1.88
CA ILE A 92 2.76 -2.22 0.85
C ILE A 92 3.40 -1.07 0.10
N ASN A 93 4.74 -1.03 0.04
CA ASN A 93 5.42 -0.21 -0.96
C ASN A 93 5.60 -1.05 -2.22
N TYR A 94 5.01 -0.62 -3.33
CA TYR A 94 5.02 -1.33 -4.60
C TYR A 94 6.36 -1.12 -5.31
N ASP A 95 6.74 0.10 -5.71
CA ASP A 95 7.86 0.33 -6.65
C ASP A 95 9.28 0.27 -6.07
N LEU A 96 9.58 -0.50 -5.03
CA LEU A 96 10.96 -0.53 -4.49
C LEU A 96 11.95 -1.06 -5.56
N PRO A 97 12.98 -0.27 -5.95
CA PRO A 97 13.97 -0.70 -6.92
C PRO A 97 14.82 -1.83 -6.35
N TRP A 98 15.05 -2.87 -7.16
CA TRP A 98 15.69 -4.12 -6.74
C TRP A 98 17.15 -3.95 -6.24
N ASN A 99 17.83 -2.83 -6.55
CA ASN A 99 19.27 -2.64 -6.33
C ASN A 99 19.69 -1.65 -5.21
N SER A 100 18.86 -1.33 -4.21
CA SER A 100 19.42 -0.73 -2.99
C SER A 100 20.12 -1.82 -2.18
N ARG A 101 21.46 -1.77 -2.14
CA ARG A 101 22.25 -2.49 -1.11
C ARG A 101 21.59 -2.23 0.25
N PRO A 102 21.49 -3.22 1.16
CA PRO A 102 20.82 -3.01 2.43
C PRO A 102 21.57 -1.94 3.23
N THR A 103 21.11 -0.69 3.19
CA THR A 103 21.55 0.32 4.15
C THR A 103 20.92 -0.07 5.47
N GLY A 104 21.74 -0.62 6.37
CA GLY A 104 21.32 -1.36 7.54
C GLY A 104 20.29 -0.63 8.39
N ALA A 105 19.04 -1.10 8.32
CA ALA A 105 18.00 -1.00 9.35
C ALA A 105 16.78 -1.84 8.93
N ALA A 106 16.95 -3.15 8.80
CA ALA A 106 15.83 -4.08 8.60
C ALA A 106 15.98 -5.28 9.54
N VAL A 107 15.77 -5.04 10.84
CA VAL A 107 15.45 -6.10 11.81
C VAL A 107 13.95 -5.98 12.09
N GLY A 108 13.16 -6.92 11.58
CA GLY A 108 11.70 -6.94 11.75
C GLY A 108 10.98 -7.98 10.89
N SER A 109 11.17 -9.25 11.24
CA SER A 109 10.27 -10.42 11.04
C SER A 109 9.28 -10.44 9.86
N HIS A 110 9.76 -10.38 8.62
CA HIS A 110 9.30 -11.23 7.51
C HIS A 110 10.30 -11.08 6.34
N PRO A 111 10.82 -12.18 5.76
CA PRO A 111 11.71 -12.07 4.62
C PRO A 111 10.96 -11.47 3.41
N PRO A 112 11.58 -10.53 2.66
CA PRO A 112 10.96 -9.97 1.46
C PRO A 112 10.66 -11.09 0.45
N HIS A 113 9.43 -11.17 -0.04
CA HIS A 113 9.07 -12.14 -1.07
C HIS A 113 9.68 -11.73 -2.42
N ARG A 114 10.46 -12.65 -3.01
CA ARG A 114 11.06 -12.49 -4.34
C ARG A 114 9.98 -12.59 -5.42
N ALA A 115 9.61 -11.46 -6.02
CA ALA A 115 8.96 -11.45 -7.32
C ALA A 115 10.01 -11.81 -8.40
N GLY A 116 9.64 -12.63 -9.39
CA GLY A 116 10.55 -13.13 -10.45
C GLY A 116 11.17 -12.04 -11.33
N ALA A 117 12.10 -12.46 -12.20
CA ALA A 117 13.00 -11.63 -13.01
C ALA A 117 12.27 -10.49 -13.77
N GLY A 118 12.62 -9.24 -13.46
CA GLY A 118 11.86 -8.03 -13.80
C GLY A 118 11.06 -7.43 -12.62
N GLY A 119 11.27 -7.98 -11.42
CA GLY A 119 10.36 -7.90 -10.28
C GLY A 119 10.39 -6.61 -9.47
N VAL A 120 9.20 -6.04 -9.32
CA VAL A 120 8.82 -5.04 -8.32
C VAL A 120 8.93 -5.67 -6.91
N ARG A 121 9.66 -5.04 -5.97
CA ARG A 121 9.80 -5.54 -4.59
C ARG A 121 8.66 -5.01 -3.73
N LEU A 122 7.87 -5.90 -3.15
CA LEU A 122 6.83 -5.54 -2.17
C LEU A 122 7.45 -5.56 -0.77
N GLN A 123 7.36 -4.44 -0.05
CA GLN A 123 7.63 -4.42 1.39
C GLN A 123 6.32 -4.30 2.16
N LEU A 124 5.92 -5.39 2.85
CA LEU A 124 4.79 -5.40 3.76
C LEU A 124 5.19 -4.82 5.12
N ARG A 125 4.37 -3.92 5.66
CA ARG A 125 4.47 -3.44 7.04
C ARG A 125 3.13 -3.57 7.76
N ARG A 126 3.18 -4.02 9.01
CA ARG A 126 2.00 -4.12 9.88
C ARG A 126 1.93 -2.95 10.86
N ARG A 127 0.73 -2.70 11.37
CA ARG A 127 0.40 -1.55 12.25
C ARG A 127 1.36 -1.28 13.41
N ALA A 128 1.93 -2.31 14.01
CA ALA A 128 2.91 -2.17 15.10
C ALA A 128 4.16 -1.34 14.69
N PHE A 129 4.47 -1.26 13.39
CA PHE A 129 5.70 -0.65 12.87
C PHE A 129 5.51 0.75 12.25
N PHE A 130 4.32 1.35 12.30
CA PHE A 130 4.07 2.69 11.71
C PHE A 130 4.70 3.87 12.46
N ARG A 131 5.15 3.68 13.70
CA ARG A 131 5.63 4.78 14.58
C ARG A 131 6.90 5.51 14.09
N GLY A 132 7.61 4.99 13.08
CA GLY A 132 8.93 5.50 12.70
C GLY A 132 9.10 6.06 11.28
N GLN A 133 8.10 5.99 10.38
CA GLN A 133 8.32 6.28 8.95
C GLN A 133 7.42 7.33 8.32
N ALA A 134 6.50 7.95 9.08
CA ALA A 134 5.86 9.20 8.69
C ALA A 134 6.72 10.42 9.08
N ARG A 135 8.04 10.32 8.87
CA ARG A 135 9.02 11.38 9.12
C ARG A 135 9.94 11.46 7.91
N HIS A 136 9.59 12.28 6.93
CA HIS A 136 10.16 13.61 6.76
C HIS A 136 9.30 14.40 5.79
#